data_AF-A0A7J4U1Z6-F1
#
_entry.id   AF-A0A7J4U1Z6-F1
#
_cell.length_a   1.000
_cell.length_b   1.000
_cell.length_c   1.000
_cell.angle_alpha   90.00
_cell.angle_beta   90.00
_cell.angle_gamma   90.00
#
_symmetry.space_group_name_H-M   'P 1'
#
loop_
_entity.id
_entity.type
_entity.pdbx_description
1 polymer ?
#
loop_
_entity_poly.entity_id
_entity_poly.type
_entity_poly.pdbx_seq_one_letter_code
_entity_poly.pdbx_strand_id
1 'polypeptide(L)'
;MGECEVCGAMNVGTRTVPMGRAMVSACHRCAERLGVGERHVAPGIAQASRRAAAPRKAANRGLMRRTERELAQDFGQRIRKGRASKGWSQEELARKMSEKVNVVKSSESGRRPTDAVISKFER
;
A
#
# COMPACT_ATOMS: atom_id res chain seq x y z
N MET A 1 -10.67 -22.35 33.63
CA MET A 1 -9.52 -22.10 34.52
C MET A 1 -8.33 -22.85 33.93
N GLY A 2 -7.15 -22.24 33.90
CA GLY A 2 -5.99 -22.78 33.20
C GLY A 2 -4.94 -23.34 34.14
N GLU A 3 -3.89 -23.91 33.56
CA GLU A 3 -2.66 -24.26 34.26
C GLU A 3 -1.67 -23.10 34.23
N CYS A 4 -0.92 -22.92 35.31
CA CYS A 4 0.15 -21.93 35.37
C CYS A 4 1.46 -22.56 34.89
N GLU A 5 2.01 -22.10 33.78
CA GLU A 5 3.30 -22.56 33.24
C GLU A 5 4.50 -22.13 34.08
N VAL A 6 4.31 -21.20 35.03
CA VAL A 6 5.38 -20.69 35.91
C VAL A 6 5.47 -21.46 37.23
N CYS A 7 4.34 -21.92 37.78
CA CYS A 7 4.32 -22.64 39.07
C CYS A 7 3.60 -23.99 39.06
N GLY A 8 3.09 -24.42 37.91
CA GLY A 8 2.39 -25.71 37.74
C GLY A 8 1.00 -25.79 38.40
N ALA A 9 0.48 -24.69 38.96
CA ALA A 9 -0.83 -24.71 39.59
C ALA A 9 -1.94 -24.94 38.55
N MET A 10 -2.78 -25.95 38.78
CA MET A 10 -3.93 -26.28 37.94
C MET A 10 -5.20 -25.61 38.49
N ASN A 11 -6.19 -25.36 37.64
CA ASN A 11 -7.47 -24.73 37.99
C ASN A 11 -7.36 -23.31 38.58
N VAL A 12 -6.37 -22.53 38.14
CA VAL A 12 -6.19 -21.14 38.58
C VAL A 12 -6.57 -20.15 37.49
N GLY A 13 -6.87 -18.90 37.89
CA GLY A 13 -7.02 -17.79 36.96
C GLY A 13 -5.66 -17.47 36.33
N THR A 14 -5.52 -17.72 35.03
CA THR A 14 -4.29 -17.51 34.27
C THR A 14 -4.36 -16.22 33.46
N ARG A 15 -3.23 -15.53 33.36
CA ARG A 15 -3.02 -14.34 32.54
C ARG A 15 -1.81 -14.57 31.66
N THR A 16 -1.88 -14.14 30.40
CA THR A 16 -0.73 -14.21 29.49
C THR A 16 0.29 -13.13 29.86
N VAL A 17 1.49 -13.54 30.25
CA VAL A 17 2.60 -12.64 30.61
C VAL A 17 3.79 -12.87 29.66
N PRO A 18 4.45 -11.83 29.16
CA PRO A 18 5.72 -11.97 28.46
C PRO A 18 6.82 -12.49 29.40
N MET A 19 7.48 -13.56 28.98
CA MET A 19 8.66 -14.17 29.58
C MET A 19 9.77 -14.20 28.53
N GLY A 20 10.62 -13.17 28.53
CA GLY A 20 11.61 -12.95 27.48
C GLY A 20 10.96 -12.72 26.11
N ARG A 21 11.17 -13.66 25.17
CA ARG A 21 10.59 -13.63 23.81
C ARG A 21 9.28 -14.41 23.66
N ALA A 22 8.88 -15.17 24.68
CA ALA A 22 7.70 -16.02 24.66
C ALA A 22 6.58 -15.42 25.52
N MET A 23 5.34 -15.74 25.19
CA MET A 23 4.17 -15.39 25.98
C MET A 23 3.71 -16.65 26.70
N VAL A 24 3.74 -16.63 28.04
CA VAL A 24 3.38 -17.79 28.88
C VAL A 24 2.13 -17.52 29.70
N SER A 25 1.41 -18.56 30.07
CA SER A 25 0.23 -18.44 30.92
C SER A 25 0.62 -18.55 32.40
N ALA A 26 0.40 -17.49 33.18
CA ALA A 26 0.79 -17.44 34.59
C ALA A 26 -0.39 -17.14 35.50
N CYS A 27 -0.42 -17.73 36.70
CA CYS A 27 -1.42 -17.39 37.72
C CYS A 27 -1.19 -15.97 38.28
N HIS A 28 -2.20 -15.39 38.91
CA HIS A 28 -2.12 -14.04 39.50
C HIS A 28 -0.88 -13.84 40.39
N ARG A 29 -0.58 -14.82 41.25
CA ARG A 29 0.59 -14.78 42.15
C ARG A 29 1.91 -14.74 41.40
N CYS A 30 2.03 -15.47 40.29
CA CYS A 30 3.23 -15.47 39.46
C CYS A 30 3.32 -14.18 38.65
N ALA A 31 2.21 -13.70 38.08
CA ALA A 31 2.17 -12.44 37.34
C ALA A 31 2.59 -11.25 38.21
N GLU A 32 2.14 -11.18 39.47
CA GLU A 32 2.55 -10.15 40.45
C GLU A 32 4.03 -10.24 40.81
N ARG A 33 4.54 -11.44 41.11
CA ARG A 33 5.96 -11.65 41.43
C ARG A 33 6.90 -11.28 40.30
N LEU A 34 6.46 -11.46 39.06
CA LEU A 34 7.23 -11.13 37.87
C LEU A 34 7.22 -9.63 37.55
N GLY A 35 6.47 -8.82 38.30
CA GLY A 35 6.37 -7.38 38.07
C GLY A 35 5.77 -7.03 36.71
N VAL A 36 5.22 -8.00 36.00
CA VAL A 36 4.50 -7.81 34.73
C VAL A 36 3.06 -7.43 35.08
N GLY A 37 2.96 -6.35 35.86
CA GLY A 37 1.72 -5.68 36.15
C GLY A 37 1.08 -5.26 34.85
N GLU A 38 -0.23 -5.46 34.79
CA GLU A 38 -1.17 -4.84 33.85
C GLU A 38 -0.49 -3.99 32.78
N ARG A 39 -0.37 -4.50 31.54
CA ARG A 39 -0.22 -3.58 30.41
C ARG A 39 -1.48 -2.70 30.45
N HIS A 40 -1.38 -1.58 31.14
CA HIS A 40 -2.34 -0.49 31.10
C HIS A 40 -2.31 -0.04 29.66
N VAL A 41 -3.15 -0.67 28.85
CA VAL A 41 -3.53 -0.17 27.56
C VAL A 41 -4.01 1.25 27.83
N ALA A 42 -3.25 2.24 27.34
CA ALA A 42 -3.55 3.64 27.55
C ALA A 42 -5.04 3.86 27.24
N PRO A 43 -5.80 4.61 28.09
CA PRO A 43 -7.25 4.73 27.97
C PRO A 43 -7.76 5.12 26.57
N GLY A 44 -6.91 5.74 25.75
CA GLY A 44 -7.20 6.06 24.35
C GLY A 44 -7.44 4.85 23.42
N ILE A 45 -6.86 3.67 23.70
CA ILE A 45 -6.99 2.49 22.82
C ILE A 45 -8.25 1.67 23.20
N ALA A 46 -8.63 1.64 24.48
CA ALA A 46 -9.87 1.01 24.92
C ALA A 46 -11.12 1.74 24.37
N GLN A 47 -11.04 3.07 24.22
CA GLN A 47 -12.12 3.87 23.64
C GLN A 47 -12.22 3.73 22.11
N ALA A 48 -11.11 3.39 21.42
CA ALA A 48 -11.11 3.08 20.00
C ALA A 48 -11.75 1.70 19.68
N SER A 49 -11.58 0.71 20.56
CA SER A 49 -12.20 -0.62 20.42
C SER A 49 -13.73 -0.59 20.61
N ARG A 50 -14.26 0.25 21.52
CA ARG A 50 -15.72 0.38 21.72
C ARG A 50 -16.45 1.12 20.60
N ARG A 51 -15.74 1.77 19.67
CA ARG A 51 -16.32 2.44 18.49
C ARG A 51 -16.43 1.52 17.28
N ALA A 52 -16.09 0.24 17.40
CA ALA A 52 -16.18 -0.75 16.33
C ALA A 52 -17.59 -1.38 16.22
N ALA A 53 -18.64 -0.56 16.15
CA ALA A 53 -19.98 -1.02 15.77
C ALA A 53 -20.82 0.16 15.25
N ALA A 54 -20.29 0.91 14.30
CA ALA A 54 -21.12 1.67 13.38
C ALA A 54 -20.84 1.09 11.99
N PRO A 55 -21.85 0.67 11.20
CA PRO A 55 -21.65 0.41 9.80
C PRO A 55 -21.24 1.75 9.20
N ARG A 56 -19.94 1.94 9.04
CA ARG A 56 -19.41 3.02 8.25
C ARG A 56 -19.97 2.75 6.86
N LYS A 57 -21.06 3.43 6.49
CA LYS A 57 -21.27 3.80 5.09
C LYS A 57 -19.90 4.29 4.67
N ALA A 58 -19.25 3.54 3.80
CA ALA A 58 -18.01 3.95 3.18
C ALA A 58 -18.40 5.19 2.38
N ALA A 59 -18.41 6.33 3.07
CA ALA A 59 -18.27 7.62 2.45
C ALA A 59 -17.12 7.40 1.50
N ASN A 60 -17.46 7.51 0.22
CA ASN A 60 -16.59 7.51 -0.93
C ASN A 60 -15.58 8.64 -0.69
N ARG A 61 -14.65 8.37 0.23
CA ARG A 61 -13.54 9.21 0.61
C ARG A 61 -12.69 9.08 -0.62
N GLY A 62 -12.82 10.09 -1.49
CA GLY A 62 -12.28 10.12 -2.83
C GLY A 62 -11.03 9.27 -2.89
N LEU A 63 -11.22 8.04 -3.37
CA LEU A 63 -10.13 7.28 -3.93
C LEU A 63 -9.54 8.29 -4.88
N MET A 64 -8.32 8.72 -4.59
CA MET A 64 -7.43 9.29 -5.57
C MET A 64 -7.38 8.24 -6.67
N ARG A 65 -8.38 8.29 -7.56
CA ARG A 65 -8.48 7.55 -8.78
C ARG A 65 -7.44 8.23 -9.64
N ARG A 66 -6.16 8.01 -9.29
CA ARG A 66 -5.10 7.91 -10.27
C ARG A 66 -5.66 6.85 -11.19
N THR A 67 -6.37 7.32 -12.21
CA THR A 67 -6.71 6.53 -13.38
C THR A 67 -5.43 5.77 -13.66
N GLU A 68 -5.43 4.46 -13.48
CA GLU A 68 -4.34 3.62 -13.94
C GLU A 68 -4.30 3.88 -15.44
N ARG A 69 -3.46 4.84 -15.83
CA ARG A 69 -3.24 5.20 -17.22
C ARG A 69 -2.34 4.10 -17.75
N GLU A 70 -2.98 2.99 -18.10
CA GLU A 70 -2.33 1.90 -18.79
C GLU A 70 -2.00 2.37 -20.20
N LEU A 71 -0.71 2.33 -20.53
CA LEU A 71 -0.25 2.61 -21.88
C LEU A 71 -0.80 1.51 -22.79
N ALA A 72 -1.66 1.88 -23.74
CA ALA A 72 -2.23 0.93 -24.70
C ALA A 72 -1.11 0.15 -25.41
N GLN A 73 -1.22 -1.17 -25.52
CA GLN A 73 -0.19 -2.04 -26.11
C GLN A 73 0.22 -1.61 -27.53
N ASP A 74 -0.69 -1.00 -28.29
CA ASP A 74 -0.46 -0.50 -29.66
C ASP A 74 0.00 0.97 -29.76
N PHE A 75 0.55 1.55 -28.68
CA PHE A 75 0.94 2.97 -28.67
C PHE A 75 1.91 3.35 -29.81
N GLY A 76 2.87 2.48 -30.14
CA GLY A 76 3.82 2.73 -31.22
C GLY A 76 3.15 2.86 -32.60
N GLN A 77 2.13 2.02 -32.89
CA GLN A 77 1.37 2.10 -34.13
C GLN A 77 0.53 3.38 -34.20
N ARG A 78 -0.09 3.78 -33.08
CA ARG A 78 -0.89 5.01 -33.01
C ARG A 78 -0.05 6.25 -33.27
N ILE A 79 1.16 6.31 -32.71
CA ILE A 79 2.09 7.41 -32.94
C ILE A 79 2.49 7.47 -34.42
N ARG A 80 2.84 6.32 -35.03
CA ARG A 80 3.22 6.27 -36.45
C ARG A 80 2.07 6.71 -37.37
N LYS A 81 0.84 6.25 -37.09
CA LYS A 81 -0.36 6.67 -37.83
C LYS A 81 -0.60 8.17 -37.67
N GLY A 82 -0.57 8.70 -36.45
CA GLY A 82 -0.74 10.13 -36.19
C GLY A 82 0.32 11.00 -36.87
N ARG A 83 1.57 10.54 -36.90
CA ARG A 83 2.66 11.20 -37.62
C ARG A 83 2.43 11.19 -39.13
N ALA A 84 2.05 10.04 -39.70
CA ALA A 84 1.78 9.90 -41.14
C ALA A 84 0.58 10.75 -41.59
N SER A 85 -0.51 10.78 -40.81
CA SER A 85 -1.67 11.63 -41.09
C SER A 85 -1.34 13.12 -41.12
N LYS A 86 -0.35 13.54 -40.32
CA LYS A 86 0.11 14.94 -40.27
C LYS A 86 1.24 15.23 -41.26
N GLY A 87 1.76 14.22 -41.97
CA GLY A 87 2.87 14.36 -42.91
C GLY A 87 4.20 14.72 -42.24
N TRP A 88 4.37 14.46 -40.94
CA TRP A 88 5.56 14.86 -40.20
C TRP A 88 6.69 13.81 -40.30
N SER A 89 7.92 14.29 -40.40
CA SER A 89 9.11 13.47 -40.15
C SER A 89 9.28 13.21 -38.63
N GLN A 90 10.06 12.20 -38.26
CA GLN A 90 10.36 11.91 -36.85
C GLN A 90 11.06 13.09 -36.15
N GLU A 91 11.86 13.85 -36.91
CA GLU A 91 12.60 15.02 -36.41
C GLU A 91 11.68 16.22 -36.16
N GLU A 92 10.70 16.45 -37.03
CA GLU A 92 9.69 17.50 -36.85
C GLU A 92 8.78 17.21 -35.67
N LEU A 93 8.36 15.95 -35.51
CA LEU A 93 7.58 15.51 -34.35
C LEU A 93 8.38 15.69 -33.04
N ALA A 94 9.66 15.32 -33.06
CA ALA A 94 10.56 15.51 -31.92
C ALA A 94 10.72 17.00 -31.57
N ARG A 95 10.91 17.87 -32.59
CA ARG A 95 11.01 19.32 -32.42
C ARG A 95 9.73 19.92 -31.85
N LYS A 96 8.56 19.52 -32.34
CA LYS A 96 7.26 19.99 -31.84
C LYS A 96 6.98 19.59 -30.39
N MET A 97 7.41 18.40 -30.00
CA MET A 97 7.23 17.91 -28.62
C MET A 97 8.36 18.31 -27.68
N SER A 98 9.38 19.02 -28.18
CA SER A 98 10.62 19.33 -27.44
C SER A 98 11.24 18.07 -26.83
N GLU A 99 11.29 17.00 -27.62
CA GLU A 99 11.87 15.71 -27.24
C GLU A 99 13.02 15.32 -28.16
N LYS A 100 13.86 14.40 -27.70
CA LYS A 100 14.96 13.88 -28.54
C LYS A 100 14.41 12.96 -29.63
N VAL A 101 15.01 12.99 -30.82
CA VAL A 101 14.64 12.10 -31.94
C VAL A 101 14.70 10.61 -31.53
N ASN A 102 15.66 10.25 -30.68
CA ASN A 102 15.79 8.88 -30.15
C ASN A 102 14.58 8.46 -29.30
N VAL A 103 13.93 9.39 -28.61
CA VAL A 103 12.73 9.11 -27.80
C VAL A 103 11.55 8.82 -28.71
N VAL A 104 11.38 9.59 -29.79
CA VAL A 104 10.33 9.35 -30.80
C VAL A 104 10.54 8.00 -31.48
N LYS A 105 11.78 7.70 -31.92
CA LYS A 105 12.14 6.40 -32.50
C LYS A 105 11.86 5.23 -31.55
N SER A 106 12.25 5.37 -30.28
CA SER A 106 12.00 4.35 -29.23
C SER A 106 10.50 4.18 -28.94
N SER A 107 9.73 5.26 -28.99
CA SER A 107 8.28 5.22 -28.77
C SER A 107 7.57 4.52 -29.93
N GLU A 108 7.98 4.77 -31.18
CA GLU A 108 7.45 4.09 -32.36
C GLU A 108 7.86 2.60 -32.40
N SER A 109 8.99 2.22 -31.81
CA SER A 109 9.46 0.84 -31.74
C SER A 109 8.84 0.03 -30.59
N GLY A 110 7.92 0.60 -29.82
CA GLY A 110 7.23 -0.08 -28.73
C GLY A 110 7.99 -0.11 -27.39
N ARG A 111 9.07 0.68 -27.24
CA ARG A 111 9.70 0.87 -25.93
C ARG A 111 8.89 1.89 -25.14
N ARG A 112 8.53 1.57 -23.89
CA ARG A 112 7.77 2.47 -23.01
C ARG A 112 8.51 3.80 -22.80
N PRO A 113 7.98 4.93 -23.30
CA PRO A 113 8.57 6.23 -23.05
C PRO A 113 8.24 6.73 -21.64
N THR A 114 8.89 7.81 -21.21
CA THR A 114 8.62 8.44 -19.92
C THR A 114 7.21 9.03 -19.90
N ASP A 115 6.61 9.09 -18.70
CA ASP A 115 5.23 9.59 -18.51
C ASP A 115 5.03 11.01 -19.05
N ALA A 116 6.08 11.85 -19.00
CA ALA A 116 6.09 13.20 -19.57
C ALA A 116 5.82 13.19 -21.09
N VAL A 117 6.43 12.26 -21.82
CA VAL A 117 6.28 12.10 -23.26
C VAL A 117 4.89 11.55 -23.60
N ILE A 118 4.38 10.62 -22.79
CA ILE A 118 3.03 10.08 -22.95
C ILE A 118 1.99 11.19 -22.85
N SER A 119 2.09 12.08 -21.85
CA SER A 119 1.15 13.20 -21.72
C SER A 119 1.19 14.18 -22.91
N LYS A 120 2.32 14.28 -23.61
CA LYS A 120 2.46 15.11 -24.81
C LYS A 120 1.81 14.45 -26.04
N PHE A 121 1.79 13.12 -26.10
CA PHE A 121 1.11 12.38 -27.17
C PHE A 121 -0.41 12.32 -27.00
N GLU A 122 -0.91 12.45 -25.77
CA GLU A 122 -2.35 12.52 -25.47
C GLU A 122 -2.99 13.86 -25.89
N ARG A 123 -2.18 14.90 -26.16
CA ARG A 123 -2.62 16.26 -26.46
C ARG A 123 -2.61 16.59 -27.95
#